data_AF-Q1QGI8-F1
#
_entry.id   AF-Q1QGI8-F1
#
_cell.length_a   1.000
_cell.length_b   1.000
_cell.length_c   1.000
_cell.angle_alpha   90.00
_cell.angle_beta   90.00
_cell.angle_gamma   90.00
#
_symmetry.space_group_name_H-M   'P 1'
#
loop_
_entity.id
_entity.type
_entity.pdbx_description
1 polymer ?
#
loop_
_entity_poly.entity_id
_entity_poly.type
_entity_poly.pdbx_seq_one_letter_code
_entity_poly.pdbx_strand_id
1 'polypeptide(L)' 'MTDWSRRFNAPVKTPDGKTLRTLKDAAEYVLALPPKVQAEPAWQRAARELKNAAELDPAW' A
#
# COMPACT_ATOMS: atom_id res chain seq x y z
N MET A 1 -11.45 -6.30 11.89
CA MET A 1 -11.08 -4.87 11.94
C MET A 1 -10.10 -4.62 10.82
N THR A 2 -10.20 -3.52 10.07
CA THR A 2 -9.25 -3.25 8.96
C THR A 2 -7.98 -2.61 9.54
N ASP A 3 -6.87 -3.35 9.60
CA ASP A 3 -5.62 -2.88 10.20
C ASP A 3 -4.70 -2.25 9.15
N TRP A 4 -5.02 -1.01 8.78
CA TRP A 4 -4.16 -0.19 7.91
C TRP A 4 -2.88 0.28 8.61
N SER A 5 -2.81 0.20 9.94
CA SER A 5 -1.64 0.62 10.71
C SER A 5 -0.54 -0.44 10.74
N ARG A 6 -0.81 -1.64 10.20
CA ARG A 6 0.16 -2.72 10.06
C ARG A 6 1.41 -2.24 9.35
N ARG A 7 2.56 -2.52 9.97
CA ARG A 7 3.88 -2.21 9.41
C ARG A 7 4.33 -3.28 8.43
N PHE A 8 5.07 -2.87 7.41
CA PHE A 8 5.83 -3.80 6.57
C PHE A 8 7.02 -4.37 7.36
N ASN A 9 7.34 -5.64 7.10
CA ASN A 9 8.56 -6.28 7.64
C ASN A 9 9.83 -5.53 7.21
N ALA A 10 9.84 -5.05 5.96
CA ALA A 10 10.88 -4.18 5.42
C ALA A 10 10.24 -2.91 4.87
N PRO A 11 10.69 -1.71 5.30
CA PRO A 11 10.20 -0.46 4.74
C PRO A 11 10.48 -0.35 3.24
N VAL A 12 9.52 0.18 2.48
CA VAL A 12 9.65 0.37 1.02
C VAL A 12 10.14 1.79 0.75
N LYS A 13 11.27 1.94 0.08
CA LYS A 13 11.77 3.25 -0.38
C LYS A 13 11.19 3.57 -1.75
N THR A 14 10.61 4.75 -1.88
CA THR A 14 10.03 5.22 -3.15
C THR A 14 11.02 6.09 -3.91
N PRO A 15 10.84 6.26 -5.24
CA PRO A 15 11.74 7.09 -6.06
C PRO A 15 11.78 8.57 -5.64
N ASP A 16 10.73 9.09 -5.01
CA ASP A 16 10.65 10.45 -4.46
C ASP A 16 11.30 10.58 -3.06
N GLY A 17 11.97 9.52 -2.58
CA GLY A 17 12.71 9.53 -1.31
C GLY A 17 11.86 9.27 -0.07
N LYS A 18 10.55 9.04 -0.22
CA LYS A 18 9.69 8.63 0.90
C LYS A 18 9.97 7.18 1.29
N THR A 19 9.66 6.87 2.55
CA THR A 19 9.77 5.52 3.10
C THR A 19 8.40 5.09 3.59
N LEU A 20 7.79 4.13 2.91
CA LEU A 20 6.50 3.54 3.27
C LEU A 20 6.75 2.49 4.35
N ARG A 21 6.20 2.71 5.54
CA ARG A 21 6.39 1.84 6.70
C ARG A 21 5.15 1.03 7.00
N THR A 22 3.98 1.52 6.63
CA THR A 22 2.67 0.90 6.91
C THR A 22 1.84 0.67 5.64
N LEU A 23 0.82 -0.19 5.75
CA LEU A 23 -0.18 -0.37 4.70
C LEU A 23 -0.88 0.96 4.38
N LYS A 24 -1.13 1.80 5.39
CA LYS A 24 -1.65 3.15 5.23
C LYS A 24 -0.72 4.02 4.38
N ASP A 25 0.58 4.05 4.67
CA ASP A 25 1.55 4.83 3.90
C ASP A 25 1.54 4.41 2.42
N ALA A 26 1.46 3.10 2.17
CA ALA A 26 1.40 2.58 0.80
C ALA A 26 0.08 2.93 0.10
N ALA A 27 -1.05 2.88 0.80
CA ALA A 27 -2.33 3.29 0.24
C ALA A 27 -2.33 4.79 -0.11
N GLU A 28 -1.84 5.65 0.78
CA GLU A 28 -1.70 7.09 0.54
C GLU A 28 -0.76 7.37 -0.64
N TYR A 29 0.34 6.63 -0.75
CA TYR A 29 1.25 6.74 -1.89
C TYR A 29 0.57 6.41 -3.22
N VAL A 30 -0.18 5.30 -3.29
CA VAL A 30 -0.90 4.90 -4.51
C VAL A 30 -1.95 5.96 -4.88
N LEU A 31 -2.70 6.48 -3.90
CA LEU A 31 -3.73 7.50 -4.12
C LEU A 31 -3.15 8.85 -4.55
N ALA A 32 -1.89 9.13 -4.23
CA ALA A 32 -1.19 10.34 -4.64
C ALA A 32 -0.61 10.27 -6.07
N LEU A 33 -0.59 9.10 -6.71
CA LEU A 33 -0.10 8.95 -8.08
C LEU A 33 -1.03 9.64 -9.09
N PRO A 34 -0.55 10.08 -10.27
CA PRO A 34 -1.40 10.59 -11.32
C PRO A 34 -2.45 9.55 -11.76
N PRO A 35 -3.69 9.95 -12.15
CA PRO A 35 -4.74 9.00 -12.53
C PRO A 35 -4.35 8.03 -13.64
N LYS A 36 -3.52 8.47 -14.59
CA LYS A 36 -2.99 7.62 -15.66
C LYS A 36 -2.12 6.47 -15.13
N VAL A 37 -1.32 6.76 -14.10
CA VAL A 37 -0.45 5.78 -13.44
C VAL A 37 -1.28 4.86 -12.56
N GLN A 38 -2.24 5.41 -11.80
CA GLN A 38 -3.15 4.59 -11.00
C GLN A 38 -3.93 3.58 -11.83
N ALA A 39 -4.31 3.95 -13.06
CA ALA A 39 -5.05 3.07 -13.98
C ALA A 39 -4.20 1.92 -14.55
N GLU A 40 -2.87 1.95 -14.41
CA GLU A 40 -2.03 0.87 -14.89
C GLU A 40 -2.32 -0.44 -14.13
N PRO A 41 -2.31 -1.60 -14.81
CA PRO A 41 -2.66 -2.88 -14.19
C PRO A 41 -1.80 -3.23 -12.96
N ALA A 42 -0.53 -2.80 -12.94
CA ALA A 42 0.37 -3.01 -11.82
C ALA A 42 -0.11 -2.26 -10.56
N TRP A 43 -0.53 -1.01 -10.70
CA TRP A 43 -1.02 -0.19 -9.59
C TRP A 43 -2.41 -0.61 -9.12
N GLN A 44 -3.29 -1.02 -10.03
CA GLN A 44 -4.58 -1.63 -9.66
C GLN A 44 -4.39 -2.93 -8.86
N ARG A 45 -3.43 -3.77 -9.28
CA ARG A 45 -3.07 -4.98 -8.54
C ARG A 45 -2.53 -4.62 -7.16
N ALA A 46 -1.59 -3.68 -7.07
CA ALA A 46 -1.03 -3.24 -5.80
C ALA A 46 -2.11 -2.73 -4.82
N ALA A 47 -3.04 -1.89 -5.30
CA ALA A 47 -4.16 -1.40 -4.49
C ALA A 47 -5.04 -2.53 -3.93
N ARG A 48 -5.32 -3.56 -4.75
CA ARG A 48 -6.07 -4.73 -4.32
C ARG A 48 -5.34 -5.54 -3.25
N GLU A 49 -4.03 -5.79 -3.42
CA GLU A 49 -3.25 -6.52 -2.42
C GLU A 49 -3.16 -5.74 -1.10
N LEU A 50 -3.02 -4.42 -1.15
CA LEU A 50 -3.03 -3.58 0.06
C LEU A 50 -4.37 -3.68 0.81
N LYS A 51 -5.50 -3.65 0.09
CA LYS A 51 -6.82 -3.84 0.68
C LYS A 51 -6.95 -5.23 1.31
N ASN A 52 -6.58 -6.29 0.58
CA ASN A 52 -6.60 -7.65 1.10
C ASN A 52 -5.75 -7.77 2.38
N ALA A 53 -4.55 -7.19 2.38
CA ALA A 53 -3.64 -7.23 3.52
C ALA A 53 -4.19 -6.50 4.75
N ALA A 54 -4.93 -5.40 4.56
CA ALA A 54 -5.54 -4.64 5.64
C ALA A 54 -6.78 -5.33 6.22
N GLU A 55 -7.51 -6.10 5.40
CA GLU A 55 -8.69 -6.87 5.81
C GLU A 55 -8.34 -8.21 6.49
N LEU A 56 -7.16 -8.78 6.18
CA LEU A 56 -6.66 -10.00 6.82
C LEU A 56 -6.28 -9.74 8.29
N ASP A 57 -7.05 -10.30 9.21
CA ASP A 57 -6.71 -10.41 10.64
C ASP A 57 -5.52 -11.39 10.79
N PRO A 58 -4.40 -11.04 11.44
CA PRO A 58 -3.27 -11.93 11.56
C PRO A 58 -3.55 -12.93 12.68
N ALA A 59 -4.38 -13.93 12.40
CA ALA A 59 -4.45 -15.16 13.18
C ALA A 59 -3.46 -16.19 12.59
N TRP A 60 -2.17 -15.85 12.59
CA TRP A 60 -1.06 -16.77 12.34
C TRP A 60 -0.02 -16.65 13.45
#